data_AF-A0A851GJL9-F1
#
_entry.id   AF-A0A851GJL9-F1
#
_cell.length_a   1.000
_cell.length_b   1.000
_cell.length_c   1.000
_cell.angle_alpha   90.00
_cell.angle_beta   90.00
_cell.angle_gamma   90.00
#
_symmetry.space_group_name_H-M   'P 1'
#
loop_
_entity.id
_entity.type
_entity.pdbx_description
1 polymer ?
#
loop_
_entity_poly.entity_id
_entity_poly.type
_entity_poly.pdbx_seq_one_letter_code
_entity_poly.pdbx_strand_id
1 'polypeptide(L)'
;MRSMIKSVVCAMGFLLGGALWLGFALRFDDQKKLDFDPNIAALKGSPYGKVLVLMMQGKIEVYFHEGERHEDMEFLRPNTEDGHHEHGENCGCEVDSSEGEVDENALHVRLRRYFKRLDAFAHRKTDGGELSPAHKAYLQGVIEEKLRFAYELDPANYQNYEGLYLYLTSKGLGHSGADDDAALDLSRRTLAYCRQEEVDPSVWLTGAAAAHDIAYYMSQYPEKFTMEEADKALSDFDFCLRKYENLLDESHEKGFLVDEERLVLMMERASQLLTRLKAQQVYVRRSIRESEGVKKKNQITPDKQ
;
A
#
# COMPACT_ATOMS: atom_id res chain seq x y z
N MET A 1 33.08 -10.23 58.59
CA MET A 1 33.14 -11.35 57.62
C MET A 1 31.77 -11.81 57.12
N ARG A 2 30.79 -12.14 57.99
CA ARG A 2 29.43 -12.57 57.56
C ARG A 2 28.61 -11.52 56.77
N SER A 3 28.86 -10.22 56.96
CA SER A 3 28.14 -9.14 56.22
C SER A 3 28.62 -9.00 54.77
N MET A 4 29.95 -9.03 54.54
CA MET A 4 30.53 -8.98 53.17
C MET A 4 30.10 -10.17 52.30
N ILE A 5 29.98 -11.37 52.88
CA ILE A 5 29.58 -12.57 52.14
C ILE A 5 28.13 -12.42 51.62
N LYS A 6 27.23 -11.75 52.37
CA LYS A 6 25.85 -11.52 51.92
C LYS A 6 25.75 -10.50 50.78
N SER A 7 26.54 -9.42 50.82
CA SER A 7 26.56 -8.43 49.72
C SER A 7 27.12 -8.99 48.42
N VAL A 8 28.17 -9.83 48.48
CA VAL A 8 28.78 -10.41 47.28
C VAL A 8 27.85 -11.44 46.63
N VAL A 9 27.16 -12.27 47.43
CA VAL A 9 26.19 -13.25 46.92
C VAL A 9 24.98 -12.58 46.27
N CYS A 10 24.46 -11.48 46.85
CA CYS A 10 23.39 -10.72 46.22
C CYS A 10 23.84 -10.04 44.92
N ALA A 11 25.03 -9.44 44.88
CA ALA A 11 25.55 -8.78 43.67
C ALA A 11 25.77 -9.78 42.52
N MET A 12 26.29 -10.98 42.80
CA MET A 12 26.41 -12.04 41.79
C MET A 12 25.05 -12.55 41.31
N GLY A 13 24.05 -12.63 42.19
CA GLY A 13 22.69 -13.00 41.80
C GLY A 13 22.06 -12.00 40.83
N PHE A 14 22.25 -10.69 41.05
CA PHE A 14 21.76 -9.66 40.12
C PHE A 14 22.52 -9.64 38.80
N LEU A 15 23.84 -9.85 38.81
CA LEU A 15 24.64 -9.88 37.58
C LEU A 15 24.33 -11.11 36.72
N LEU A 16 24.20 -12.29 37.34
CA LEU A 16 23.81 -13.52 36.64
C LEU A 16 22.37 -13.44 36.15
N GLY A 17 21.43 -12.92 36.97
CA GLY A 17 20.04 -12.72 36.58
C GLY A 17 19.89 -11.72 35.42
N GLY A 18 20.62 -10.61 35.46
CA GLY A 18 20.63 -9.61 34.40
C GLY A 18 21.24 -10.13 33.09
N ALA A 19 22.35 -10.87 33.17
CA ALA A 19 22.97 -11.49 32.00
C ALA A 19 22.06 -12.56 31.35
N LEU A 20 21.33 -13.33 32.17
CA LEU A 20 20.40 -14.35 31.67
C LEU A 20 19.16 -13.70 31.02
N TRP A 21 18.65 -12.61 31.59
CA TRP A 21 17.55 -11.84 31.01
C TRP A 21 17.95 -11.12 29.70
N LEU A 22 19.11 -10.46 29.66
CA LEU A 22 19.62 -9.83 28.44
C LEU A 22 19.92 -10.87 27.35
N GLY A 23 20.50 -12.01 27.70
CA GLY A 23 20.76 -13.11 26.76
C GLY A 23 19.47 -13.73 26.20
N PHE A 24 18.42 -13.86 27.02
CA PHE A 24 17.10 -14.29 26.52
C PHE A 24 16.43 -13.21 25.68
N ALA A 25 16.46 -11.93 26.07
CA ALA A 25 15.85 -10.84 25.32
C ALA A 25 16.45 -10.70 23.91
N LEU A 26 17.78 -10.74 23.79
CA LEU A 26 18.47 -10.70 22.50
C LEU A 26 18.17 -11.94 21.63
N ARG A 27 18.03 -13.11 22.26
CA ARG A 27 17.66 -14.35 21.54
C ARG A 27 16.20 -14.39 21.12
N PHE A 28 15.31 -13.67 21.81
CA PHE A 28 13.91 -13.55 21.42
C PHE A 28 13.72 -12.59 20.24
N ASP A 29 14.51 -11.52 20.17
CA ASP A 29 14.51 -10.55 19.07
C ASP A 29 15.03 -11.19 17.76
N ASP A 30 16.13 -11.94 17.85
CA ASP A 30 16.82 -12.52 16.68
C ASP A 30 16.09 -13.74 16.07
N GLN A 31 15.16 -14.37 16.81
CA GLN A 31 14.47 -15.59 16.35
C GLN A 31 13.07 -15.38 15.77
N LYS A 32 12.53 -14.14 15.71
CA LYS A 32 11.12 -13.86 15.30
C LYS A 32 10.10 -14.83 15.92
N LYS A 33 10.41 -15.44 17.07
CA LYS A 33 9.65 -16.56 17.64
C LYS A 33 8.34 -16.13 18.29
N LEU A 34 8.10 -14.83 18.36
CA LEU A 34 6.84 -14.22 18.78
C LEU A 34 5.98 -13.74 17.59
N ASP A 35 6.47 -13.82 16.35
CA ASP A 35 5.67 -13.63 15.12
C ASP A 35 4.81 -14.88 14.82
N PHE A 36 4.33 -15.57 15.86
CA PHE A 36 3.17 -16.42 15.67
C PHE A 36 1.98 -15.49 15.60
N ASP A 37 1.66 -15.04 14.38
CA ASP A 37 0.37 -14.43 14.07
C ASP A 37 -0.53 -15.55 13.51
N PRO A 38 -1.20 -16.33 14.37
CA PRO A 38 -2.13 -17.33 13.91
C PRO A 38 -3.16 -16.63 13.02
N ASN A 39 -3.50 -17.23 11.88
CA ASN A 39 -4.67 -16.82 11.14
C ASN A 39 -5.92 -17.19 11.96
N ILE A 40 -6.17 -16.47 13.06
CA ILE A 40 -7.25 -16.72 14.01
C ILE A 40 -8.55 -16.64 13.21
N ALA A 41 -9.34 -17.72 13.28
CA ALA A 41 -10.57 -17.88 12.51
C ALA A 41 -10.41 -17.87 10.97
N ALA A 42 -9.21 -18.14 10.46
CA ALA A 42 -8.90 -18.21 9.03
C ALA A 42 -9.27 -16.92 8.25
N LEU A 43 -9.25 -15.76 8.91
CA LEU A 43 -9.67 -14.50 8.32
C LEU A 43 -8.79 -14.02 7.16
N LYS A 44 -7.46 -14.18 7.24
CA LYS A 44 -6.51 -13.76 6.21
C LYS A 44 -6.78 -14.49 4.89
N GLY A 45 -6.98 -13.73 3.80
CA GLY A 45 -7.32 -14.26 2.48
C GLY A 45 -8.74 -14.84 2.34
N SER A 46 -9.54 -14.88 3.40
CA SER A 46 -10.92 -15.39 3.33
C SER A 46 -11.91 -14.34 2.82
N PRO A 47 -13.09 -14.76 2.32
CA PRO A 47 -14.16 -13.84 1.97
C PRO A 47 -14.56 -12.89 3.12
N TYR A 48 -14.52 -13.38 4.37
CA TYR A 48 -14.81 -12.55 5.55
C TYR A 48 -13.72 -11.50 5.80
N GLY A 49 -12.45 -11.86 5.60
CA GLY A 49 -11.33 -10.93 5.66
C GLY A 49 -11.49 -9.79 4.67
N LYS A 50 -11.86 -10.09 3.42
CA LYS A 50 -12.09 -9.08 2.38
C LYS A 50 -13.14 -8.04 2.80
N VAL A 51 -14.27 -8.50 3.36
CA VAL A 51 -15.33 -7.61 3.86
C VAL A 51 -14.85 -6.75 5.04
N LEU A 52 -14.09 -7.34 5.96
CA LEU A 52 -13.50 -6.60 7.09
C LEU A 52 -12.57 -5.48 6.62
N VAL A 53 -11.76 -5.71 5.58
CA VAL A 53 -10.87 -4.68 5.05
C VAL A 53 -11.62 -3.52 4.42
N LEU A 54 -12.66 -3.80 3.62
CA LEU A 54 -13.48 -2.74 3.02
C LEU A 54 -14.04 -1.79 4.10
N MET A 55 -14.40 -2.31 5.27
CA MET A 55 -14.84 -1.49 6.40
C MET A 55 -13.71 -0.69 7.06
N MET A 56 -12.45 -1.14 6.93
CA MET A 56 -11.26 -0.49 7.51
C MET A 56 -10.63 0.56 6.59
N GLN A 57 -10.86 0.52 5.28
CA GLN A 57 -10.23 1.42 4.29
C GLN A 57 -10.42 2.90 4.63
N GLY A 58 -11.63 3.32 5.00
CA GLY A 58 -11.89 4.72 5.37
C GLY A 58 -11.14 5.19 6.63
N LYS A 59 -10.65 4.28 7.47
CA LYS A 59 -9.78 4.64 8.60
C LYS A 59 -8.35 4.84 8.13
N ILE A 60 -7.84 3.97 7.26
CA ILE A 60 -6.46 4.01 6.74
C ILE A 60 -6.19 5.36 6.05
N GLU A 61 -7.11 5.85 5.22
CA GLU A 61 -7.00 7.16 4.56
C GLU A 61 -6.85 8.32 5.56
N VAL A 62 -7.57 8.28 6.70
CA VAL A 62 -7.47 9.32 7.74
C VAL A 62 -6.06 9.34 8.36
N TYR A 63 -5.43 8.18 8.55
CA TYR A 63 -4.05 8.14 9.05
C TYR A 63 -3.05 8.59 7.97
N PHE A 64 -3.31 8.21 6.71
CA PHE A 64 -2.43 8.54 5.59
C PHE A 64 -2.29 10.05 5.35
N HIS A 65 -3.31 10.81 5.73
CA HIS A 65 -3.30 12.27 5.67
C HIS A 65 -3.08 12.94 7.04
N GLU A 66 -2.50 12.26 8.04
CA GLU A 66 -2.24 12.82 9.39
C GLU A 66 -3.49 13.45 10.06
N GLY A 67 -4.68 12.99 9.70
CA GLY A 67 -5.95 13.58 10.15
C GLY A 67 -6.35 14.89 9.44
N GLU A 68 -5.53 15.42 8.51
CA GLU A 68 -5.95 16.42 7.54
C GLU A 68 -6.79 15.76 6.47
N ARG A 69 -8.11 15.80 6.60
CA ARG A 69 -8.93 15.47 5.45
C ARG A 69 -8.67 16.50 4.35
N HIS A 70 -8.71 16.05 3.09
CA HIS A 70 -9.31 16.85 2.04
C HIS A 70 -10.77 17.13 2.47
N GLU A 71 -10.96 18.14 3.32
CA GLU A 71 -12.25 18.83 3.46
C GLU A 71 -12.41 19.72 2.23
N ASP A 72 -12.66 19.10 1.09
CA ASP A 72 -13.31 19.66 -0.09
C ASP A 72 -13.84 18.40 -0.80
N MET A 73 -15.14 18.15 -0.87
CA MET A 73 -16.06 18.90 -1.71
C MET A 73 -17.45 18.99 -1.08
N GLU A 74 -17.96 20.23 -1.05
CA GLU A 74 -19.39 20.57 -1.24
C GLU A 74 -20.40 20.45 -0.09
N PHE A 75 -19.99 20.45 1.19
CA PHE A 75 -21.01 20.52 2.27
C PHE A 75 -20.73 21.42 3.47
N LEU A 76 -19.65 22.21 3.44
CA LEU A 76 -19.24 23.03 4.57
C LEU A 76 -18.92 24.49 4.20
N ARG A 77 -19.53 25.05 3.14
CA ARG A 77 -19.64 26.51 3.05
C ARG A 77 -21.01 26.94 3.63
N PRO A 78 -21.05 27.68 4.74
CA PRO A 78 -22.25 28.45 5.04
C PRO A 78 -22.37 29.53 3.97
N ASN A 79 -23.58 29.69 3.43
CA ASN A 79 -23.95 30.73 2.45
C ASN A 79 -23.19 32.04 2.68
N THR A 80 -22.26 32.35 1.78
CA THR A 80 -21.90 33.71 1.46
C THR A 80 -22.05 33.85 -0.04
N GLU A 81 -23.03 34.66 -0.40
CA GLU A 81 -23.34 35.13 -1.74
C GLU A 81 -22.08 35.71 -2.42
N ASP A 82 -22.14 35.70 -3.75
CA ASP A 82 -21.25 36.36 -4.72
C ASP A 82 -20.05 35.56 -5.26
N GLY A 83 -20.13 35.28 -6.58
CA GLY A 83 -18.95 35.38 -7.44
C GLY A 83 -18.61 34.19 -8.34
N HIS A 84 -19.40 34.00 -9.40
CA HIS A 84 -18.99 33.53 -10.74
C HIS A 84 -18.18 32.23 -10.87
N HIS A 85 -18.90 31.17 -11.24
CA HIS A 85 -18.34 30.06 -12.00
C HIS A 85 -18.12 30.48 -13.46
N GLU A 86 -16.87 30.66 -13.89
CA GLU A 86 -16.52 30.52 -15.30
C GLU A 86 -16.30 29.02 -15.58
N HIS A 87 -17.39 28.32 -15.90
CA HIS A 87 -17.28 27.07 -16.64
C HIS A 87 -17.03 27.42 -18.10
N GLY A 88 -15.87 27.00 -18.61
CA GLY A 88 -15.63 26.91 -20.05
C GLY A 88 -16.78 26.13 -20.69
N GLU A 89 -17.48 26.81 -21.59
CA GLU A 89 -18.61 26.30 -22.33
C GLU A 89 -18.28 24.97 -23.01
N ASN A 90 -19.28 24.07 -23.03
CA ASN A 90 -19.38 22.86 -23.86
C ASN A 90 -19.23 21.49 -23.15
N CYS A 91 -20.04 21.25 -22.12
CA CYS A 91 -20.49 19.89 -21.82
C CYS A 91 -22.02 19.87 -21.66
N GLY A 92 -22.71 19.48 -22.74
CA GLY A 92 -24.17 19.33 -22.79
C GLY A 92 -24.61 17.97 -22.28
N CYS A 93 -24.85 17.88 -20.97
CA CYS A 93 -25.45 16.70 -20.33
C CYS A 93 -26.61 17.15 -19.44
N GLU A 94 -27.77 17.40 -20.04
CA GLU A 94 -29.05 17.32 -19.32
C GLU A 94 -29.37 15.82 -19.14
N VAL A 95 -29.26 15.33 -17.91
CA VAL A 95 -29.91 14.08 -17.49
C VAL A 95 -30.53 14.32 -16.12
N ASP A 96 -31.85 14.52 -16.13
CA ASP A 96 -32.72 14.36 -14.97
C ASP A 96 -32.52 12.95 -14.40
N SER A 97 -31.88 12.86 -13.24
CA SER A 97 -31.97 11.69 -12.37
C SER A 97 -32.55 12.14 -11.04
N SER A 98 -33.78 11.70 -10.80
CA SER A 98 -34.46 11.82 -9.52
C SER A 98 -33.76 10.90 -8.50
N GLU A 99 -32.69 11.39 -7.89
CA GLU A 99 -32.17 10.80 -6.65
C GLU A 99 -33.09 11.19 -5.50
N GLY A 100 -33.56 10.19 -4.75
CA GLY A 100 -34.33 10.44 -3.53
C GLY A 100 -33.46 11.23 -2.55
N GLU A 101 -33.98 12.37 -2.07
CA GLU A 101 -33.33 13.20 -1.05
C GLU A 101 -32.87 12.33 0.12
N VAL A 102 -31.56 12.13 0.25
CA VAL A 102 -30.97 11.60 1.47
C VAL A 102 -31.22 12.66 2.54
N ASP A 103 -32.13 12.39 3.46
CA ASP A 103 -32.36 13.26 4.62
C ASP A 103 -31.07 13.36 5.42
N GLU A 104 -30.31 14.42 5.19
CA GLU A 104 -29.06 14.71 5.87
C GLU A 104 -29.21 14.89 7.38
N ASN A 105 -30.44 15.13 7.84
CA ASN A 105 -30.79 15.24 9.24
C ASN A 105 -31.17 13.90 9.87
N ALA A 106 -31.22 12.82 9.08
CA ALA A 106 -31.43 11.49 9.60
C ALA A 106 -30.36 11.17 10.65
N LEU A 107 -30.83 10.63 11.78
CA LEU A 107 -29.99 10.37 12.96
C LEU A 107 -28.75 9.53 12.62
N HIS A 108 -28.89 8.57 11.70
CA HIS A 108 -27.80 7.70 11.26
C HIS A 108 -26.71 8.46 10.50
N VAL A 109 -27.06 9.42 9.64
CA VAL A 109 -26.11 10.30 8.93
C VAL A 109 -25.36 11.19 9.92
N ARG A 110 -26.10 11.81 10.86
CA ARG A 110 -25.53 12.68 11.90
C ARG A 110 -24.58 11.92 12.83
N LEU A 111 -24.96 10.72 13.29
CA LEU A 111 -24.12 9.87 14.13
C LEU A 111 -22.88 9.39 13.38
N ARG A 112 -23.01 8.97 12.11
CA ARG A 112 -21.85 8.59 11.28
C ARG A 112 -20.88 9.75 11.13
N ARG A 113 -21.38 10.96 10.89
CA ARG A 113 -20.58 12.19 10.81
C ARG A 113 -19.93 12.56 12.14
N TYR A 114 -20.63 12.35 13.26
CA TYR A 114 -20.08 12.57 14.60
C TYR A 114 -18.96 11.59 14.95
N PHE A 115 -19.15 10.28 14.72
CA PHE A 115 -18.11 9.27 14.93
C PHE A 115 -16.91 9.50 14.00
N LYS A 116 -17.14 9.84 12.73
CA LYS A 116 -16.07 10.22 11.80
C LYS A 116 -15.30 11.45 12.29
N ARG A 117 -15.94 12.41 12.96
CA ARG A 117 -15.25 13.58 13.55
C ARG A 117 -14.43 13.19 14.77
N LEU A 118 -14.99 12.39 15.69
CA LEU A 118 -14.26 11.89 16.86
C LEU A 118 -13.01 11.08 16.48
N ASP A 119 -13.11 10.24 15.45
CA ASP A 119 -11.98 9.46 14.93
C ASP A 119 -10.88 10.38 14.38
N ALA A 120 -11.24 11.42 13.62
CA ALA A 120 -10.28 12.42 13.14
C ALA A 120 -9.66 13.25 14.29
N PHE A 121 -10.43 13.59 15.33
CA PHE A 121 -9.92 14.31 16.51
C PHE A 121 -8.89 13.51 17.31
N ALA A 122 -8.97 12.18 17.30
CA ALA A 122 -7.96 11.34 17.95
C ALA A 122 -6.58 11.42 17.28
N HIS A 123 -6.52 11.97 16.07
CA HIS A 123 -5.33 11.97 15.22
C HIS A 123 -4.85 13.37 14.82
N ARG A 124 -5.56 14.42 15.26
CA ARG A 124 -5.17 15.83 15.04
C ARG A 124 -4.76 16.48 16.35
N LYS A 125 -3.66 17.24 16.34
CA LYS A 125 -3.35 18.14 17.44
C LYS A 125 -4.37 19.29 17.49
N THR A 126 -4.91 19.58 18.66
CA THR A 126 -5.88 20.67 18.88
C THR A 126 -5.26 22.07 18.90
N ASP A 127 -3.93 22.17 18.90
CA ASP A 127 -3.17 23.43 19.03
C ASP A 127 -2.68 24.00 17.68
N GLY A 128 -2.94 23.30 16.55
CA GLY A 128 -2.53 23.74 15.22
C GLY A 128 -1.02 23.76 14.98
N GLY A 129 -0.21 23.25 15.91
CA GLY A 129 1.25 23.15 15.74
C GLY A 129 1.67 21.87 15.02
N GLU A 130 2.88 21.86 14.47
CA GLU A 130 3.44 20.66 13.83
C GLU A 130 3.47 19.45 14.81
N LEU A 131 3.27 18.26 14.26
CA LEU A 131 3.42 17.01 15.00
C LEU A 131 4.88 16.86 15.46
N SER A 132 5.07 16.49 16.73
CA SER A 132 6.42 16.21 17.23
C SER A 132 7.01 14.99 16.51
N PRO A 133 8.35 14.89 16.38
CA PRO A 133 8.97 13.73 15.72
C PRO A 133 8.55 12.38 16.32
N ALA A 134 8.39 12.30 17.65
CA ALA A 134 7.91 11.10 18.33
C ALA A 134 6.45 10.77 17.98
N HIS A 135 5.59 11.78 17.80
CA HIS A 135 4.20 11.57 17.41
C HIS A 135 4.11 11.13 15.94
N LYS A 136 4.92 11.71 15.04
CA LYS A 136 5.03 11.27 13.64
C LYS A 136 5.47 9.82 13.55
N ALA A 137 6.52 9.43 14.29
CA ALA A 137 6.99 8.05 14.33
C ALA A 137 5.92 7.07 14.85
N TYR A 138 5.13 7.46 15.86
CA TYR A 138 4.01 6.67 16.32
C TYR A 138 2.92 6.49 15.24
N LEU A 139 2.52 7.59 14.58
CA LEU A 139 1.52 7.53 13.52
C LEU A 139 1.98 6.67 12.34
N GLN A 140 3.25 6.79 11.93
CA GLN A 140 3.87 5.95 10.91
C GLN A 140 3.76 4.46 11.28
N GLY A 141 4.13 4.09 12.52
CA GLY A 141 3.99 2.70 12.98
C GLY A 141 2.56 2.18 12.92
N VAL A 142 1.58 2.99 13.32
CA VAL A 142 0.15 2.62 13.27
C VAL A 142 -0.36 2.52 11.82
N ILE A 143 0.09 3.39 10.91
CA ILE A 143 -0.22 3.31 9.48
C ILE A 143 0.31 2.00 8.90
N GLU A 144 1.56 1.68 9.18
CA GLU A 144 2.21 0.47 8.68
C GLU A 144 1.44 -0.78 9.12
N GLU A 145 1.14 -0.89 10.42
CA GLU A 145 0.41 -2.03 10.97
C GLU A 145 -0.96 -2.20 10.28
N LYS A 146 -1.69 -1.10 10.08
CA LYS A 146 -3.00 -1.12 9.42
C LYS A 146 -2.90 -1.50 7.94
N LEU A 147 -1.92 -0.97 7.22
CA LEU A 147 -1.69 -1.29 5.81
C LEU A 147 -1.28 -2.76 5.64
N ARG A 148 -0.38 -3.26 6.48
CA ARG A 148 0.01 -4.68 6.49
C ARG A 148 -1.17 -5.58 6.80
N PHE A 149 -1.95 -5.24 7.83
CA PHE A 149 -3.12 -6.01 8.19
C PHE A 149 -4.18 -6.01 7.07
N ALA A 150 -4.46 -4.86 6.46
CA ALA A 150 -5.39 -4.75 5.33
C ALA A 150 -4.92 -5.58 4.12
N TYR A 151 -3.63 -5.52 3.80
CA TYR A 151 -3.03 -6.33 2.74
C TYR A 151 -3.13 -7.83 3.04
N GLU A 152 -2.81 -8.27 4.26
CA GLU A 152 -2.86 -9.70 4.62
C GLU A 152 -4.28 -10.27 4.58
N LEU A 153 -5.28 -9.44 4.85
CA LEU A 153 -6.68 -9.84 4.74
C LEU A 153 -7.13 -9.95 3.27
N ASP A 154 -6.71 -9.04 2.39
CA ASP A 154 -7.00 -9.12 0.95
C ASP A 154 -5.82 -8.64 0.08
N PRO A 155 -4.86 -9.54 -0.24
CA PRO A 155 -3.68 -9.19 -1.05
C PRO A 155 -4.03 -8.83 -2.50
N ALA A 156 -5.18 -9.28 -2.99
CA ALA A 156 -5.64 -9.02 -4.35
C ALA A 156 -6.36 -7.67 -4.49
N ASN A 157 -6.65 -6.98 -3.39
CA ASN A 157 -7.24 -5.66 -3.44
C ASN A 157 -6.19 -4.63 -3.87
N TYR A 158 -6.47 -3.95 -4.98
CA TYR A 158 -5.57 -2.97 -5.59
C TYR A 158 -5.14 -1.88 -4.61
N GLN A 159 -6.07 -1.26 -3.88
CA GLN A 159 -5.75 -0.18 -2.96
C GLN A 159 -4.93 -0.63 -1.76
N ASN A 160 -5.21 -1.83 -1.21
CA ASN A 160 -4.44 -2.34 -0.08
C ASN A 160 -2.99 -2.61 -0.49
N TYR A 161 -2.80 -3.21 -1.67
CA TYR A 161 -1.47 -3.44 -2.24
C TYR A 161 -0.73 -2.13 -2.51
N GLU A 162 -1.33 -1.22 -3.29
CA GLU A 162 -0.71 0.06 -3.66
C GLU A 162 -0.40 0.92 -2.43
N GLY A 163 -1.31 0.97 -1.46
CA GLY A 163 -1.12 1.73 -0.23
C GLY A 163 0.08 1.23 0.58
N LEU A 164 0.23 -0.09 0.71
CA LEU A 164 1.38 -0.68 1.40
C LEU A 164 2.67 -0.52 0.58
N TYR A 165 2.62 -0.71 -0.73
CA TYR A 165 3.78 -0.51 -1.62
C TYR A 165 4.29 0.94 -1.56
N LEU A 166 3.38 1.92 -1.65
CA LEU A 166 3.71 3.34 -1.53
C LEU A 166 4.29 3.67 -0.16
N TYR A 167 3.74 3.09 0.91
CA TYR A 167 4.28 3.27 2.26
C TYR A 167 5.72 2.77 2.37
N LEU A 168 6.04 1.60 1.80
CA LEU A 168 7.39 1.02 1.83
C LEU A 168 8.42 1.80 1.00
N THR A 169 7.99 2.38 -0.12
CA THR A 169 8.89 3.09 -1.06
C THR A 169 9.04 4.59 -0.77
N SER A 170 8.12 5.19 -0.02
CA SER A 170 8.17 6.63 0.27
C SER A 170 8.98 6.96 1.53
N LYS A 171 9.88 7.94 1.44
CA LYS A 171 10.65 8.45 2.60
C LYS A 171 9.88 9.44 3.47
N GLY A 172 8.73 9.92 2.99
CA GLY A 172 7.94 10.98 3.64
C GLY A 172 6.68 10.49 4.35
N LEU A 173 6.08 9.39 3.88
CA LEU A 173 4.87 8.80 4.48
C LEU A 173 5.20 7.54 5.30
N GLY A 174 6.38 6.94 5.07
CA GLY A 174 6.81 5.65 5.61
C GLY A 174 7.76 5.69 6.82
N HIS A 175 8.37 4.54 7.09
CA HIS A 175 9.48 4.33 8.04
C HIS A 175 10.62 5.34 7.75
N SER A 176 11.50 5.61 8.73
CA SER A 176 12.59 6.61 8.59
C SER A 176 13.60 6.35 7.45
N GLY A 177 13.46 5.22 6.74
CA GLY A 177 14.04 4.97 5.43
C GLY A 177 13.08 4.17 4.55
N ALA A 178 13.03 4.48 3.26
CA ALA A 178 12.37 3.64 2.26
C ALA A 178 13.06 2.26 2.22
N ASP A 179 12.26 1.21 2.09
CA ASP A 179 12.70 -0.18 2.00
C ASP A 179 12.26 -0.77 0.64
N ASP A 180 13.00 -0.42 -0.40
CA ASP A 180 12.71 -0.83 -1.76
C ASP A 180 12.80 -2.36 -1.95
N ASP A 181 13.64 -3.04 -1.15
CA ASP A 181 13.79 -4.49 -1.20
C ASP A 181 12.55 -5.20 -0.61
N ALA A 182 12.03 -4.70 0.52
CA ALA A 182 10.75 -5.18 1.05
C ALA A 182 9.57 -4.88 0.12
N ALA A 183 9.59 -3.74 -0.58
CA ALA A 183 8.59 -3.40 -1.59
C ALA A 183 8.65 -4.38 -2.78
N LEU A 184 9.85 -4.73 -3.27
CA LEU A 184 10.02 -5.73 -4.33
C LEU A 184 9.49 -7.11 -3.91
N ASP A 185 9.76 -7.54 -2.67
CA ASP A 185 9.26 -8.80 -2.13
C ASP A 185 7.73 -8.79 -1.95
N LEU A 186 7.14 -7.64 -1.59
CA LEU A 186 5.70 -7.45 -1.59
C LEU A 186 5.12 -7.65 -3.00
N SER A 187 5.65 -6.95 -4.01
CA SER A 187 5.18 -7.04 -5.40
C SER A 187 5.28 -8.47 -5.94
N ARG A 188 6.38 -9.19 -5.68
CA ARG A 188 6.53 -10.59 -6.10
C ARG A 188 5.49 -11.52 -5.47
N ARG A 189 5.23 -11.36 -4.17
CA ARG A 189 4.21 -12.16 -3.47
C ARG A 189 2.80 -11.84 -3.98
N THR A 190 2.49 -10.56 -4.18
CA THR A 190 1.19 -10.13 -4.73
C THR A 190 0.98 -10.69 -6.14
N LEU A 191 1.97 -10.58 -7.02
CA LEU A 191 1.88 -11.14 -8.37
C LEU A 191 1.64 -12.66 -8.34
N ALA A 192 2.36 -13.39 -7.48
CA ALA A 192 2.18 -14.83 -7.32
C ALA A 192 0.81 -15.20 -6.73
N TYR A 193 0.26 -14.36 -5.85
CA TYR A 193 -1.09 -14.54 -5.29
C TYR A 193 -2.16 -14.31 -6.37
N CYS A 194 -2.11 -13.18 -7.09
CA CYS A 194 -3.09 -12.83 -8.12
C CYS A 194 -3.13 -13.85 -9.27
N ARG A 195 -2.01 -14.53 -9.56
CA ARG A 195 -1.95 -15.58 -10.59
C ARG A 195 -2.77 -16.83 -10.29
N GLN A 196 -3.23 -17.00 -9.06
CA GLN A 196 -4.08 -18.12 -8.65
C GLN A 196 -5.56 -17.82 -8.91
N GLU A 197 -5.91 -16.60 -9.29
CA GLU A 197 -7.28 -16.19 -9.56
C GLU A 197 -7.72 -16.58 -10.98
N GLU A 198 -8.93 -17.13 -11.09
CA GLU A 198 -9.48 -17.61 -12.36
C GLU A 198 -10.77 -16.88 -12.76
N VAL A 199 -11.40 -16.15 -11.84
CA VAL A 199 -12.75 -15.62 -12.02
C VAL A 199 -12.78 -14.09 -11.99
N ASP A 200 -12.20 -13.47 -10.95
CA ASP A 200 -12.34 -12.02 -10.77
C ASP A 200 -11.29 -11.24 -11.61
N PRO A 201 -11.71 -10.48 -12.65
CA PRO A 201 -10.79 -9.70 -13.48
C PRO A 201 -10.04 -8.61 -12.68
N SER A 202 -10.63 -8.06 -11.62
CA SER A 202 -10.00 -6.97 -10.86
C SER A 202 -8.71 -7.40 -10.14
N VAL A 203 -8.59 -8.67 -9.78
CA VAL A 203 -7.38 -9.25 -9.17
C VAL A 203 -6.19 -9.19 -10.12
N TRP A 204 -6.44 -9.35 -11.42
CA TRP A 204 -5.43 -9.28 -12.46
C TRP A 204 -4.91 -7.85 -12.69
N LEU A 205 -5.71 -6.82 -12.39
CA LEU A 205 -5.22 -5.43 -12.36
C LEU A 205 -4.24 -5.20 -11.20
N THR A 206 -4.50 -5.76 -10.02
CA THR A 206 -3.54 -5.73 -8.90
C THR A 206 -2.27 -6.51 -9.24
N GLY A 207 -2.39 -7.66 -9.92
CA GLY A 207 -1.24 -8.41 -10.43
C GLY A 207 -0.43 -7.61 -11.46
N ALA A 208 -1.09 -6.90 -12.36
CA ALA A 208 -0.47 -6.03 -13.35
C ALA A 208 0.27 -4.86 -12.69
N ALA A 209 -0.30 -4.24 -11.66
CA ALA A 209 0.36 -3.21 -10.87
C ALA A 209 1.61 -3.75 -10.15
N ALA A 210 1.51 -4.93 -9.54
CA ALA A 210 2.67 -5.57 -8.93
C ALA A 210 3.77 -5.92 -9.94
N ALA A 211 3.41 -6.37 -11.15
CA ALA A 211 4.37 -6.63 -12.22
C ALA A 211 5.02 -5.32 -12.75
N HIS A 212 4.25 -4.24 -12.85
CA HIS A 212 4.78 -2.91 -13.15
C HIS A 212 5.85 -2.49 -12.15
N ASP A 213 5.59 -2.67 -10.86
CA ASP A 213 6.49 -2.24 -9.79
C ASP A 213 7.79 -3.04 -9.75
N ILE A 214 7.72 -4.34 -10.04
CA ILE A 214 8.91 -5.18 -10.26
C ILE A 214 9.75 -4.62 -11.42
N ALA A 215 9.12 -4.31 -12.55
CA ALA A 215 9.82 -3.74 -13.71
C ALA A 215 10.42 -2.37 -13.39
N TYR A 216 9.68 -1.53 -12.66
CA TYR A 216 10.16 -0.23 -12.20
C TYR A 216 11.39 -0.38 -11.28
N TYR A 217 11.36 -1.28 -10.31
CA TYR A 217 12.51 -1.57 -9.46
C TYR A 217 13.75 -1.97 -10.29
N MET A 218 13.56 -2.84 -11.30
CA MET A 218 14.66 -3.24 -12.19
C MET A 218 15.26 -2.05 -12.95
N SER A 219 14.45 -1.04 -13.28
CA SER A 219 14.95 0.17 -13.94
C SER A 219 15.74 1.11 -13.02
N GLN A 220 15.45 1.09 -11.71
CA GLN A 220 16.16 1.88 -10.70
C GLN A 220 17.51 1.24 -10.32
N TYR A 221 17.57 -0.10 -10.37
CA TYR A 221 18.75 -0.89 -10.00
C TYR A 221 19.22 -1.80 -11.15
N PRO A 222 19.50 -1.25 -12.35
CA PRO A 222 19.76 -2.04 -13.55
C PRO A 222 21.01 -2.92 -13.46
N GLU A 223 21.94 -2.61 -12.56
CA GLU A 223 23.13 -3.41 -12.31
C GLU A 223 22.86 -4.76 -11.63
N LYS A 224 21.70 -4.91 -10.95
CA LYS A 224 21.30 -6.13 -10.24
C LYS A 224 20.62 -7.16 -11.14
N PHE A 225 20.24 -6.79 -12.36
CA PHE A 225 19.39 -7.60 -13.23
C PHE A 225 19.97 -7.81 -14.62
N THR A 226 19.50 -8.86 -15.27
CA THR A 226 19.79 -9.21 -16.66
C THR A 226 18.66 -8.75 -17.59
N MET A 227 18.97 -8.65 -18.89
CA MET A 227 17.95 -8.37 -19.90
C MET A 227 16.83 -9.43 -19.91
N GLU A 228 17.18 -10.71 -19.68
CA GLU A 228 16.22 -11.81 -19.64
C GLU A 228 15.21 -11.66 -18.49
N GLU A 229 15.68 -11.24 -17.30
CA GLU A 229 14.81 -10.98 -16.16
C GLU A 229 13.87 -9.81 -16.41
N ALA A 230 14.34 -8.76 -17.06
CA ALA A 230 13.51 -7.62 -17.43
C ALA A 230 12.46 -7.97 -18.48
N ASP A 231 12.84 -8.72 -19.52
CA ASP A 231 11.87 -9.20 -20.52
C ASP A 231 10.82 -10.11 -19.88
N LYS A 232 11.21 -10.94 -18.92
CA LYS A 232 10.27 -11.74 -18.13
C LYS A 232 9.31 -10.86 -17.32
N ALA A 233 9.81 -9.85 -16.59
CA ALA A 233 8.96 -8.95 -15.80
C ALA A 233 7.97 -8.17 -16.69
N LEU A 234 8.41 -7.70 -17.86
CA LEU A 234 7.54 -7.03 -18.83
C LEU A 234 6.51 -7.98 -19.45
N SER A 235 6.90 -9.23 -19.72
CA SER A 235 5.98 -10.27 -20.19
C SER A 235 4.95 -10.62 -19.12
N ASP A 236 5.36 -10.68 -17.84
CA ASP A 236 4.47 -10.92 -16.71
C ASP A 236 3.44 -9.79 -16.57
N PHE A 237 3.86 -8.54 -16.79
CA PHE A 237 2.98 -7.37 -16.79
C PHE A 237 1.96 -7.41 -17.95
N ASP A 238 2.42 -7.61 -19.19
CA ASP A 238 1.54 -7.75 -20.36
C ASP A 238 0.55 -8.91 -20.19
N PHE A 239 1.00 -10.05 -19.67
CA PHE A 239 0.17 -11.21 -19.41
C PHE A 239 -0.98 -10.89 -18.45
N CYS A 240 -0.71 -10.18 -17.35
CA CYS A 240 -1.75 -9.81 -16.39
C CYS A 240 -2.84 -8.91 -17.01
N LEU A 241 -2.45 -7.93 -17.83
CA LEU A 241 -3.41 -7.05 -18.52
C LEU A 241 -4.28 -7.84 -19.52
N ARG A 242 -3.68 -8.73 -20.32
CA ARG A 242 -4.46 -9.59 -21.23
C ARG A 242 -5.40 -10.51 -20.48
N LYS A 243 -4.98 -11.05 -19.32
CA LYS A 243 -5.84 -11.91 -18.51
C LYS A 243 -7.03 -11.15 -17.93
N TYR A 244 -6.82 -9.91 -17.49
CA TYR A 244 -7.89 -9.00 -17.11
C TYR A 244 -8.91 -8.81 -18.24
N GLU A 245 -8.45 -8.46 -19.46
CA GLU A 245 -9.32 -8.24 -20.62
C GLU A 245 -10.13 -9.48 -20.95
N ASN A 246 -9.47 -10.64 -21.06
CA ASN A 246 -10.14 -11.91 -21.36
C ASN A 246 -11.21 -12.27 -20.33
N LEU A 247 -10.93 -12.11 -19.03
CA LEU A 247 -11.89 -12.43 -17.97
C LEU A 247 -13.07 -11.44 -17.92
N LEU A 248 -12.82 -10.18 -18.25
CA LEU A 248 -13.88 -9.18 -18.35
C LEU A 248 -14.82 -9.49 -19.52
N ASP A 249 -14.26 -9.80 -20.69
CA ASP A 249 -15.02 -10.21 -21.87
C ASP A 249 -15.83 -11.49 -21.60
N GLU A 250 -15.21 -12.51 -21.02
CA GLU A 250 -15.90 -13.75 -20.60
C GLU A 250 -17.03 -13.47 -19.60
N SER A 251 -16.83 -12.51 -18.68
CA SER A 251 -17.86 -12.14 -17.70
C SER A 251 -19.06 -11.49 -18.36
N HIS A 252 -18.82 -10.61 -19.35
CA HIS A 252 -19.86 -9.99 -20.15
C HIS A 252 -20.64 -11.03 -20.99
N GLU A 253 -19.93 -11.98 -21.64
CA GLU A 253 -20.55 -13.05 -22.41
C GLU A 253 -21.45 -13.95 -21.56
N LYS A 254 -21.03 -14.24 -20.33
CA LYS A 254 -21.81 -15.05 -19.37
C LYS A 254 -22.93 -14.27 -18.68
N GLY A 255 -23.07 -12.98 -18.96
CA GLY A 255 -24.12 -12.12 -18.40
C GLY A 255 -23.90 -11.77 -16.92
N PHE A 256 -22.68 -11.85 -16.41
CA PHE A 256 -22.37 -11.37 -15.07
C PHE A 256 -22.41 -9.85 -15.05
N LEU A 257 -23.26 -9.28 -14.19
CA LEU A 257 -23.37 -7.85 -13.99
C LEU A 257 -22.24 -7.39 -13.05
N VAL A 258 -21.23 -6.74 -13.61
CA VAL A 258 -20.32 -5.91 -12.84
C VAL A 258 -21.01 -4.57 -12.61
N ASP A 259 -21.00 -4.10 -11.37
CA ASP A 259 -21.50 -2.77 -11.03
C ASP A 259 -20.81 -1.68 -11.87
N GLU A 260 -21.57 -0.69 -12.34
CA GLU A 260 -21.08 0.30 -13.30
C GLU A 260 -19.94 1.15 -12.74
N GLU A 261 -20.03 1.56 -11.46
CA GLU A 261 -18.98 2.33 -10.79
C GLU A 261 -17.69 1.48 -10.68
N ARG A 262 -17.84 0.21 -10.32
CA ARG A 262 -16.70 -0.73 -10.27
C ARG A 262 -16.08 -0.94 -11.65
N LEU A 263 -16.89 -1.03 -12.71
CA LEU A 263 -16.41 -1.21 -14.08
C LEU A 263 -15.62 0.02 -14.56
N VAL A 264 -16.14 1.22 -14.35
CA VAL A 264 -15.45 2.48 -14.68
C VAL A 264 -14.08 2.53 -13.99
N LEU A 265 -14.03 2.26 -12.69
CA LEU A 265 -12.79 2.26 -11.92
C LEU A 265 -11.77 1.24 -12.45
N MET A 266 -12.24 0.04 -12.84
CA MET A 266 -11.38 -0.99 -13.43
C MET A 266 -10.84 -0.57 -14.80
N MET A 267 -11.68 0.02 -15.65
CA MET A 267 -11.27 0.51 -16.97
C MET A 267 -10.25 1.64 -16.88
N GLU A 268 -10.45 2.59 -15.95
CA GLU A 268 -9.48 3.66 -15.70
C GLU A 268 -8.11 3.10 -15.28
N ARG A 269 -8.10 2.14 -14.36
CA ARG A 269 -6.87 1.46 -13.91
C ARG A 269 -6.18 0.71 -15.04
N ALA A 270 -6.94 -0.05 -15.82
CA ALA A 270 -6.41 -0.77 -16.97
C ALA A 270 -5.75 0.19 -17.97
N SER A 271 -6.39 1.31 -18.27
CA SER A 271 -5.87 2.36 -19.15
C SER A 271 -4.55 2.97 -18.63
N GLN A 272 -4.50 3.28 -17.33
CA GLN A 272 -3.27 3.79 -16.70
C GLN A 272 -2.14 2.76 -16.75
N LEU A 273 -2.42 1.51 -16.41
CA LEU A 273 -1.43 0.43 -16.42
C LEU A 273 -0.93 0.13 -17.84
N LEU A 274 -1.79 0.14 -18.85
CA LEU A 274 -1.39 -0.03 -20.24
C LEU A 274 -0.43 1.08 -20.69
N THR A 275 -0.69 2.32 -20.28
CA THR A 275 0.19 3.46 -20.54
C THR A 275 1.54 3.26 -19.86
N ARG A 276 1.56 2.81 -18.60
CA ARG A 276 2.78 2.49 -17.86
C ARG A 276 3.56 1.35 -18.50
N LEU A 277 2.91 0.29 -18.97
CA LEU A 277 3.56 -0.83 -19.66
C LEU A 277 4.36 -0.35 -20.88
N LYS A 278 3.74 0.46 -21.74
CA LYS A 278 4.42 1.02 -22.92
C LYS A 278 5.65 1.84 -22.55
N ALA A 279 5.55 2.65 -21.49
CA ALA A 279 6.67 3.43 -20.99
C ALA A 279 7.79 2.52 -20.44
N GLN A 280 7.44 1.53 -19.62
CA GLN A 280 8.41 0.64 -18.97
C GLN A 280 9.14 -0.26 -19.96
N GLN A 281 8.48 -0.72 -21.03
CA GLN A 281 9.12 -1.51 -22.09
C GLN A 281 10.34 -0.80 -22.71
N VAL A 282 10.28 0.53 -22.81
CA VAL A 282 11.39 1.33 -23.32
C VAL A 282 12.41 1.59 -22.21
N TYR A 283 11.93 2.01 -21.04
CA TYR A 283 12.78 2.49 -19.96
C TYR A 283 13.67 1.38 -19.37
N VAL A 284 13.08 0.25 -18.95
CA VAL A 284 13.80 -0.85 -18.31
C VAL A 284 14.90 -1.41 -19.21
N ARG A 285 14.56 -1.68 -20.48
CA ARG A 285 15.52 -2.22 -21.47
C ARG A 285 16.67 -1.26 -21.71
N ARG A 286 16.39 0.05 -21.74
CA ARG A 286 17.43 1.07 -21.90
C ARG A 286 18.37 1.09 -20.69
N SER A 287 17.83 1.16 -19.47
CA SER A 287 18.62 1.21 -18.24
C SER A 287 19.57 0.01 -18.12
N ILE A 288 19.09 -1.21 -18.42
CA ILE A 288 19.92 -2.42 -18.33
C ILE A 288 21.01 -2.44 -19.41
N ARG A 289 20.71 -2.08 -20.67
CA ARG A 289 21.73 -2.00 -21.73
C ARG A 289 22.84 -0.99 -21.40
N GLU A 290 22.47 0.15 -20.85
CA GLU A 290 23.43 1.18 -20.42
C GLU A 290 24.34 0.65 -19.30
N SER A 291 23.77 -0.04 -18.30
CA SER A 291 24.53 -0.67 -17.20
C SER A 291 25.50 -1.76 -17.69
N GLU A 292 25.07 -2.64 -18.60
CA GLU A 292 25.94 -3.66 -19.20
C GLU A 292 27.08 -3.04 -20.04
N GLY A 293 26.80 -1.95 -20.76
CA GLY A 293 27.79 -1.22 -21.53
C GLY A 293 28.90 -0.63 -20.66
N VAL A 294 28.55 -0.10 -19.48
CA VAL A 294 29.52 0.41 -18.49
C VAL A 294 30.38 -0.73 -17.93
N LYS A 295 29.77 -1.87 -17.56
CA LYS A 295 30.50 -3.05 -17.07
C LYS A 295 31.54 -3.55 -18.08
N LYS A 296 31.17 -3.63 -19.37
CA LYS A 296 32.08 -4.06 -20.45
C LYS A 296 33.26 -3.09 -20.64
N LYS A 297 33.04 -1.77 -20.58
CA LYS A 297 34.13 -0.77 -20.67
C LYS A 297 35.13 -0.91 -19.51
N ASN A 298 34.63 -1.14 -18.30
CA ASN A 298 35.49 -1.26 -17.13
C ASN A 298 36.34 -2.55 -17.13
N GLN A 299 35.84 -3.64 -17.73
CA GLN A 299 36.61 -4.90 -17.88
C GLN A 299 37.71 -4.84 -18.96
N ILE A 300 37.58 -3.96 -19.96
CA ILE A 300 38.57 -3.81 -21.04
C ILE A 300 39.75 -2.91 -20.61
N THR A 301 39.67 -2.26 -19.44
CA THR A 301 40.69 -1.32 -18.95
C THR A 301 41.39 -1.75 -17.65
N PRO A 302 41.93 -2.99 -17.45
CA PRO A 302 42.56 -3.34 -16.17
C PRO A 302 44.05 -2.95 -16.06
N ASP A 303 44.80 -2.76 -17.15
CA ASP A 303 46.28 -2.68 -17.08
C ASP A 303 46.86 -1.38 -17.66
N LYS A 304 46.75 -0.28 -16.91
CA LYS A 304 47.70 0.84 -17.00
C LYS A 304 47.94 1.42 -15.61
N GLN A 305 48.64 0.67 -14.76
CA GLN A 305 49.42 1.20 -13.64
C GLN A 305 50.85 0.67 -13.74
#